data_AF-A0A814HMQ6-F1
#
_entry.id   AF-A0A814HMQ6-F1
#
_cell.length_a   1.000
_cell.length_b   1.000
_cell.length_c   1.000
_cell.angle_alpha   90.00
_cell.angle_beta   90.00
_cell.angle_gamma   90.00
#
_symmetry.space_group_name_H-M   'P 1'
#
loop_
_entity.id
_entity.type
_entity.pdbx_description
1 polymer ?
#
loop_
_entity_poly.entity_id
_entity_poly.type
_entity_poly.pdbx_seq_one_letter_code
_entity_poly.pdbx_strand_id
1 'polypeptide(L)'
;MFPSGLFSLMRQTTQTAFQACTKIINPIASQRNLSTLTFNSGIKQLPYLKNGLFNNSNLLKPTCDLNQSVQVRHWGYKGRMMLKDIKRRELLKKYAPVRIRLQTLRANTILPKAFKKVAEEQLQKLSRHSTLAFINNRCQLTSKAGGCLNRWRLSRHVWRDQADYNQMSGVMRSCWGVPTRNAVHFTFKKARRNWFNYDGFRDISYIDRYGQTHKQRFKLN
;
A
#
# COMPACT_ATOMS: atom_id res chain seq x y z
N MET A 1 -52.88 37.31 34.07
CA MET A 1 -51.65 37.18 34.88
C MET A 1 -51.27 35.70 34.95
N PHE A 2 -50.41 35.24 34.04
CA PHE A 2 -49.87 33.88 34.10
C PHE A 2 -48.64 33.90 35.02
N PRO A 3 -48.49 32.91 35.93
CA PRO A 3 -47.48 32.97 36.96
C PRO A 3 -46.08 32.88 36.35
N SER A 4 -45.26 33.89 36.65
CA SER A 4 -43.88 34.10 36.21
C SER A 4 -42.90 32.96 36.58
N GLY A 5 -43.36 31.93 37.30
CA GLY A 5 -42.56 30.77 37.69
C GLY A 5 -42.42 29.68 36.62
N LEU A 6 -43.39 29.51 35.72
CA LEU A 6 -43.40 28.40 34.75
C LEU A 6 -42.35 28.56 33.64
N PHE A 7 -42.07 29.80 33.22
CA PHE A 7 -41.01 30.09 32.25
C PHE A 7 -39.61 29.93 32.83
N SER A 8 -39.42 30.18 34.13
CA SER A 8 -38.15 29.99 34.83
C SER A 8 -37.77 28.50 34.91
N LEU A 9 -38.73 27.65 35.27
CA LEU A 9 -38.53 26.19 35.37
C LEU A 9 -38.22 25.55 34.00
N MET A 10 -38.90 25.98 32.92
CA MET A 10 -38.60 25.52 31.55
C MET A 10 -37.23 25.97 31.03
N ARG A 11 -36.73 27.14 31.47
CA ARG A 11 -35.39 27.62 31.12
C ARG A 11 -34.29 26.89 31.87
N GLN A 12 -34.57 26.46 33.10
CA GLN A 12 -33.63 25.68 33.91
C GLN A 12 -33.53 24.22 33.42
N THR A 13 -34.64 23.57 33.03
CA THR A 13 -34.63 22.20 32.49
C THR A 13 -33.94 22.10 31.13
N THR A 14 -34.08 23.13 30.28
CA THR A 14 -33.37 23.18 28.99
C THR A 14 -31.87 23.45 29.16
N GLN A 15 -31.46 24.26 30.14
CA GLN A 15 -30.05 24.50 30.45
C GLN A 15 -29.36 23.27 31.08
N THR A 16 -30.03 22.53 31.97
CA THR A 16 -29.48 21.29 32.57
C THR A 16 -29.38 20.15 31.55
N ALA A 17 -30.35 20.04 30.64
CA ALA A 17 -30.30 19.06 29.53
C ALA A 17 -29.16 19.35 28.54
N PHE A 18 -28.89 20.62 28.22
CA PHE A 18 -27.74 21.01 27.38
C PHE A 18 -26.39 20.77 28.08
N GLN A 19 -26.28 21.01 29.39
CA GLN A 19 -25.07 20.76 30.18
C GLN A 19 -24.80 19.25 30.41
N ALA A 20 -25.85 18.42 30.48
CA ALA A 20 -25.71 16.97 30.54
C ALA A 20 -25.27 16.36 29.19
N CYS A 21 -25.76 16.89 28.06
CA CYS A 21 -25.37 16.43 26.72
C CYS A 21 -23.93 16.80 26.32
N THR A 22 -23.37 17.92 26.79
CA THR A 22 -21.96 18.28 26.49
C THR A 22 -20.94 17.38 27.20
N LYS A 23 -21.33 16.72 28.31
CA LYS A 23 -20.52 15.69 28.99
C LYS A 23 -20.52 14.34 28.27
N ILE A 24 -21.52 14.06 27.43
CA ILE A 24 -21.64 12.78 26.70
C ILE A 24 -20.94 12.86 25.32
N ILE A 25 -20.80 14.06 24.73
CA ILE A 25 -20.26 14.25 23.38
C ILE A 25 -18.72 14.39 23.34
N ASN A 26 -18.04 14.54 24.48
CA ASN A 26 -16.57 14.64 24.53
C ASN A 26 -15.91 13.59 25.45
N PRO A 27 -15.71 12.33 25.02
CA PRO A 27 -14.82 11.42 25.73
C PRO A 27 -13.38 11.43 25.20
N ILE A 28 -12.98 12.40 24.35
CA ILE A 28 -11.68 12.36 23.66
C ILE A 28 -10.71 13.48 24.10
N ALA A 29 -11.13 14.45 24.90
CA ALA A 29 -10.32 15.63 25.21
C ALA A 29 -9.68 15.68 26.61
N SER A 30 -9.90 14.70 27.51
CA SER A 30 -9.36 14.73 28.87
C SER A 30 -8.71 13.43 29.34
N GLN A 31 -7.73 12.93 28.60
CA GLN A 31 -6.59 12.26 29.22
C GLN A 31 -5.33 13.00 28.79
N ARG A 32 -4.90 13.92 29.65
CA ARG A 32 -3.55 14.47 29.60
C ARG A 32 -2.57 13.43 30.14
N ASN A 33 -1.36 13.50 29.59
CA ASN A 33 -0.06 13.10 30.12
C ASN A 33 0.62 12.02 29.27
N LEU A 34 1.25 12.46 28.17
CA LEU A 34 2.43 11.75 27.65
C LEU A 34 3.57 11.94 28.66
N SER A 35 3.61 11.08 29.66
CA SER A 35 4.79 10.84 30.48
C SER A 35 5.11 9.35 30.34
N THR A 36 6.33 9.07 29.88
CA THR A 36 6.99 7.76 29.90
C THR A 36 6.28 6.60 29.16
N LEU A 37 6.52 6.49 27.85
CA LEU A 37 6.60 5.17 27.21
C LEU A 37 8.08 4.81 27.06
N THR A 38 8.51 4.07 28.07
CA THR A 38 9.66 3.19 28.08
C THR A 38 9.66 2.26 26.86
N PHE A 39 10.87 1.89 26.48
CA PHE A 39 11.28 0.98 25.42
C PHE A 39 10.28 -0.10 24.97
N ASN A 40 10.30 -0.36 23.66
CA ASN A 40 9.83 -1.57 22.99
C ASN A 40 10.28 -2.87 23.71
N SER A 41 9.57 -3.30 24.74
CA SER A 41 9.76 -4.62 25.38
C SER A 41 8.73 -5.66 24.91
N GLY A 42 7.75 -5.27 24.11
CA GLY A 42 6.66 -6.14 23.63
C GLY A 42 6.93 -6.96 22.36
N ILE A 43 8.12 -6.88 21.74
CA ILE A 43 8.45 -7.67 20.53
C ILE A 43 8.99 -9.07 20.88
N LYS A 44 9.30 -9.34 22.16
CA LYS A 44 9.94 -10.60 22.59
C LYS A 44 8.98 -11.72 23.03
N GLN A 45 7.66 -11.58 22.86
CA GLN A 45 6.69 -12.61 23.29
C GLN A 45 5.98 -13.32 22.12
N LEU A 46 6.56 -13.32 20.91
CA LEU A 46 6.08 -14.19 19.83
C LEU A 46 6.65 -15.61 20.02
N PRO A 47 5.81 -16.66 20.08
CA PRO A 47 6.25 -18.04 20.37
C PRO A 47 7.16 -18.65 19.29
N TYR A 48 7.35 -17.98 18.14
CA TYR A 48 8.18 -18.46 17.04
C TYR A 48 9.69 -18.11 17.16
N LEU A 49 10.09 -17.32 18.17
CA LEU A 49 11.50 -16.93 18.37
C LEU A 49 12.23 -17.76 19.45
N LYS A 50 11.74 -18.96 19.76
CA LYS A 50 12.34 -19.87 20.77
C LYS A 50 13.26 -20.96 20.18
N ASN A 51 13.74 -20.81 18.94
CA ASN A 51 14.71 -21.75 18.37
C ASN A 51 16.12 -21.19 18.54
N GLY A 52 16.84 -21.66 19.56
CA GLY A 52 18.17 -21.22 19.98
C GLY A 52 19.32 -21.65 19.06
N LEU A 53 19.16 -21.56 17.73
CA LEU A 53 20.20 -21.90 16.75
C LEU A 53 20.81 -20.69 16.03
N PHE A 54 20.47 -19.45 16.42
CA PHE A 54 20.98 -18.23 15.78
C PHE A 54 21.71 -17.27 16.73
N ASN A 55 22.23 -17.75 17.86
CA ASN A 55 22.90 -16.86 18.82
C ASN A 55 24.38 -16.59 18.52
N ASN A 56 24.99 -17.30 17.57
CA ASN A 56 26.42 -17.14 17.26
C ASN A 56 26.65 -16.83 15.79
N SER A 57 26.35 -15.61 15.36
CA SER A 57 27.11 -15.02 14.27
C SER A 57 27.36 -13.55 14.56
N ASN A 58 28.64 -13.18 14.58
CA ASN A 58 29.14 -11.82 14.66
C ASN A 58 28.74 -10.94 13.44
N LEU A 59 27.62 -11.24 12.77
CA LEU A 59 27.12 -10.57 11.56
C LEU A 59 26.18 -9.39 11.86
N LEU A 60 25.92 -9.09 13.14
CA LEU A 60 25.07 -7.97 13.57
C LEU A 60 25.80 -6.94 14.45
N LYS A 61 27.13 -6.82 14.31
CA LYS A 61 27.82 -5.58 14.72
C LYS A 61 28.00 -4.73 13.47
N PRO A 62 27.27 -3.62 13.30
CA PRO A 62 27.66 -2.63 12.31
C PRO A 62 28.97 -2.02 12.80
N THR A 63 30.11 -2.42 12.24
CA THR A 63 31.30 -1.56 12.23
C THR A 63 30.96 -0.41 11.29
N CYS A 64 30.27 0.59 11.83
CA CYS A 64 30.02 1.82 11.10
C CYS A 64 31.33 2.62 11.06
N ASP A 65 32.04 2.49 9.94
CA ASP A 65 33.11 3.43 9.59
C ASP A 65 32.50 4.83 9.52
N LEU A 66 32.89 5.70 10.46
CA LEU A 66 32.35 7.05 10.66
C LEU A 66 32.70 8.05 9.55
N ASN A 67 33.31 7.63 8.45
CA ASN A 67 33.75 8.52 7.36
C ASN A 67 32.98 8.37 6.05
N GLN A 68 31.93 7.54 6.01
CA GLN A 68 30.98 7.59 4.91
C GLN A 68 29.81 8.46 5.36
N SER A 69 29.56 9.56 4.65
CA SER A 69 28.34 10.34 4.77
C SER A 69 27.15 9.50 4.33
N VAL A 70 26.74 8.56 5.19
CA VAL A 70 25.55 7.75 5.01
C VAL A 70 24.40 8.73 5.19
N GLN A 71 23.90 9.26 4.07
CA GLN A 71 22.64 9.98 4.02
C GLN A 71 21.63 9.15 4.83
N VAL A 72 21.13 9.74 5.91
CA VAL A 72 20.19 9.10 6.82
C VAL A 72 18.96 8.71 6.01
N ARG A 73 18.91 7.46 5.55
CA ARG A 73 17.78 6.94 4.78
C ARG A 73 16.62 6.78 5.75
N HIS A 74 15.66 7.69 5.64
CA HIS A 74 14.38 7.69 6.35
C HIS A 74 13.91 6.25 6.70
N TRP A 75 13.87 5.98 8.00
CA TRP A 75 13.57 4.68 8.59
C TRP A 75 12.16 4.19 8.17
N GLY A 76 12.08 2.99 7.57
CA GLY A 76 10.84 2.23 7.34
C GLY A 76 10.19 2.34 5.96
N TYR A 77 10.43 3.41 5.20
CA TYR A 77 9.82 3.61 3.87
C TYR A 77 10.87 3.72 2.77
N LYS A 78 10.51 3.50 1.50
CA LYS A 78 11.49 3.53 0.39
C LYS A 78 11.71 4.93 -0.18
N GLY A 79 10.68 5.78 -0.20
CA GLY A 79 10.83 7.19 -0.60
C GLY A 79 9.78 8.13 0.01
N ARG A 80 10.03 9.45 -0.05
CA ARG A 80 9.12 10.51 0.43
C ARG A 80 7.71 10.40 -0.16
N MET A 81 7.60 9.99 -1.42
CA MET A 81 6.30 9.82 -2.08
C MET A 81 5.50 8.67 -1.47
N MET A 82 6.17 7.61 -1.03
CA MET A 82 5.53 6.51 -0.32
C MET A 82 4.96 6.96 1.02
N LEU A 83 5.75 7.75 1.77
CA LEU A 83 5.29 8.35 3.03
C LEU A 83 4.05 9.22 2.83
N LYS A 84 4.03 10.06 1.79
CA LYS A 84 2.86 10.88 1.46
C LYS A 84 1.63 10.02 1.16
N ASP A 85 1.78 8.96 0.36
CA ASP A 85 0.68 8.07 0.00
C ASP A 85 0.12 7.32 1.23
N ILE A 86 0.97 6.94 2.17
CA ILE A 86 0.56 6.31 3.43
C ILE A 86 -0.28 7.28 4.27
N LYS A 87 0.19 8.52 4.45
CA LYS A 87 -0.58 9.57 5.11
C LYS A 87 -1.94 9.80 4.45
N ARG A 88 -2.02 9.77 3.11
CA ARG A 88 -3.30 9.87 2.38
C ARG A 88 -4.22 8.68 2.65
N ARG A 89 -3.70 7.45 2.70
CA ARG A 89 -4.50 6.25 3.03
C ARG A 89 -5.04 6.28 4.46
N GLU A 90 -4.22 6.70 5.42
CA GLU A 90 -4.67 6.89 6.81
C GLU A 90 -5.77 7.95 6.90
N LEU A 91 -5.60 9.06 6.18
CA LEU A 91 -6.58 10.13 6.15
C LEU A 91 -7.87 9.67 5.46
N LEU A 92 -7.79 8.93 4.35
CA LEU A 92 -8.95 8.31 3.71
C LEU A 92 -9.67 7.40 4.69
N LYS A 93 -8.96 6.52 5.41
CA LYS A 93 -9.57 5.62 6.39
C LYS A 93 -10.41 6.37 7.44
N LYS A 94 -9.94 7.55 7.87
CA LYS A 94 -10.65 8.41 8.84
C LYS A 94 -11.91 9.04 8.24
N TYR A 95 -11.83 9.59 7.03
CA TYR A 95 -12.91 10.41 6.44
C TYR A 95 -13.80 9.71 5.41
N ALA A 96 -13.45 8.50 4.97
CA ALA A 96 -14.24 7.72 4.01
C ALA A 96 -15.73 7.60 4.37
N PRO A 97 -16.11 7.20 5.60
CA PRO A 97 -17.54 7.04 5.92
C PRO A 97 -18.30 8.38 5.87
N VAL A 98 -17.69 9.46 6.35
CA VAL A 98 -18.29 10.80 6.32
C VAL A 98 -18.49 11.26 4.88
N ARG A 99 -17.48 11.08 4.02
CA ARG A 99 -17.57 11.46 2.61
C ARG A 99 -18.65 10.70 1.87
N ILE A 100 -18.77 9.38 2.09
CA ILE A 100 -19.80 8.56 1.45
C ILE A 100 -21.19 9.11 1.80
N ARG A 101 -21.45 9.39 3.09
CA ARG A 101 -22.74 9.95 3.55
C ARG A 101 -23.05 11.31 2.92
N LEU A 102 -22.08 12.22 2.86
CA LEU A 102 -22.27 13.53 2.24
C LEU A 102 -22.45 13.42 0.72
N GLN A 103 -21.72 12.51 0.08
CA GLN A 103 -21.81 12.30 -1.35
C GLN A 103 -23.15 11.67 -1.74
N THR A 104 -23.72 10.79 -0.93
CA THR A 104 -25.09 10.28 -1.13
C THR A 104 -26.11 11.41 -0.99
N LEU A 105 -26.02 12.26 0.05
CA LEU A 105 -26.94 13.39 0.22
C LEU A 105 -26.90 14.35 -0.97
N ARG A 106 -25.70 14.64 -1.49
CA ARG A 106 -25.51 15.48 -2.67
C ARG A 106 -26.11 14.85 -3.94
N ALA A 107 -25.93 13.55 -4.14
CA ALA A 107 -26.38 12.85 -5.35
C ALA A 107 -27.88 12.51 -5.36
N ASN A 108 -28.55 12.55 -4.21
CA ASN A 108 -29.98 12.22 -4.10
C ASN A 108 -30.87 13.14 -4.94
N THR A 109 -31.85 12.58 -5.65
CA THR A 109 -32.82 13.35 -6.45
C THR A 109 -34.01 13.85 -5.61
N ILE A 110 -34.42 13.07 -4.61
CA ILE A 110 -35.62 13.29 -3.78
C ILE A 110 -35.48 14.51 -2.85
N LEU A 111 -34.26 14.80 -2.38
CA LEU A 111 -34.04 15.84 -1.37
C LEU A 111 -34.19 17.26 -1.95
N PRO A 112 -34.70 18.22 -1.16
CA PRO A 112 -34.70 19.63 -1.51
C PRO A 112 -33.28 20.17 -1.76
N LYS A 113 -33.17 21.18 -2.63
CA LYS A 113 -31.88 21.79 -3.01
C LYS A 113 -31.11 22.37 -1.81
N ALA A 114 -31.79 22.85 -0.77
CA ALA A 114 -31.16 23.43 0.42
C ALA A 114 -30.25 22.42 1.14
N PHE A 115 -30.71 21.18 1.33
CA PHE A 115 -29.90 20.13 1.96
C PHE A 115 -28.69 19.73 1.11
N LYS A 116 -28.83 19.74 -0.23
CA LYS A 116 -27.71 19.45 -1.15
C LYS A 116 -26.61 20.50 -1.03
N LYS A 117 -26.98 21.79 -0.95
CA LYS A 117 -26.04 22.91 -0.73
C LYS A 117 -25.25 22.74 0.57
N VAL A 118 -25.94 22.42 1.68
CA VAL A 118 -25.29 22.17 2.97
C VAL A 118 -24.31 20.99 2.88
N ALA A 119 -24.69 19.90 2.21
CA ALA A 119 -23.81 18.75 2.01
C ALA A 119 -22.58 19.09 1.15
N GLU A 120 -22.72 19.94 0.14
CA GLU A 120 -21.63 20.44 -0.69
C GLU A 120 -20.65 21.30 0.10
N GLU A 121 -21.15 22.25 0.90
CA GLU A 121 -20.34 23.07 1.80
C GLU A 121 -19.54 22.21 2.79
N GLN A 122 -20.18 21.20 3.39
CA GLN A 122 -19.51 20.26 4.29
C GLN A 122 -18.45 19.43 3.57
N LEU A 123 -18.71 19.01 2.33
CA LEU A 123 -17.77 18.25 1.52
C LEU A 123 -16.55 19.09 1.10
N GLN A 124 -16.74 20.40 0.87
CA GLN A 124 -15.67 21.37 0.60
C GLN A 124 -14.79 21.65 1.83
N LYS A 125 -15.38 21.64 3.05
CA LYS A 125 -14.63 21.80 4.32
C LYS A 125 -13.67 20.63 4.59
N LEU A 126 -13.97 19.44 4.09
CA LEU A 126 -13.11 18.27 4.26
C LEU A 126 -11.81 18.42 3.45
N SER A 127 -10.70 17.93 4.02
CA SER A 127 -9.41 18.01 3.34
C SER A 127 -9.43 17.32 1.97
N ARG A 128 -8.81 17.94 0.96
CA ARG A 128 -8.78 17.42 -0.42
C ARG A 128 -8.16 16.02 -0.52
N HIS A 129 -7.13 15.74 0.27
CA HIS A 129 -6.42 14.46 0.28
C HIS A 129 -7.22 13.28 0.87
N SER A 130 -8.44 13.54 1.37
CA SER A 130 -9.37 12.51 1.85
C SER A 130 -10.09 11.77 0.73
N THR A 131 -9.94 12.17 -0.54
CA THR A 131 -10.61 11.50 -1.65
C THR A 131 -9.79 10.30 -2.15
N LEU A 132 -10.49 9.28 -2.64
CA LEU A 132 -9.89 8.08 -3.20
C LEU A 132 -9.02 8.38 -4.43
N ALA A 133 -9.36 9.40 -5.21
CA ALA A 133 -8.65 9.79 -6.43
C ALA A 133 -7.17 10.18 -6.20
N PHE A 134 -6.79 10.60 -4.99
CA PHE A 134 -5.39 10.93 -4.68
C PHE A 134 -4.55 9.73 -4.24
N ILE A 135 -5.10 8.53 -4.17
CA ILE A 135 -4.36 7.34 -3.77
C ILE A 135 -3.85 6.63 -5.01
N ASN A 136 -2.53 6.43 -5.07
CA ASN A 136 -1.89 5.73 -6.17
C ASN A 136 -1.43 4.35 -5.71
N ASN A 137 -1.56 3.35 -6.59
CA ASN A 137 -1.00 2.03 -6.37
C ASN A 137 0.50 2.08 -6.65
N ARG A 138 1.30 2.07 -5.58
CA ARG A 138 2.77 2.04 -5.66
C ARG A 138 3.30 0.65 -5.34
N CYS A 139 4.47 0.36 -5.87
CA CYS A 139 5.23 -0.83 -5.50
C CYS A 139 5.64 -0.74 -4.03
N GLN A 140 5.36 -1.78 -3.25
CA GLN A 140 5.74 -1.82 -1.82
C GLN A 140 7.26 -1.85 -1.61
N LEU A 141 8.00 -2.48 -2.53
CA LEU A 141 9.45 -2.64 -2.41
C LEU A 141 10.26 -1.45 -2.93
N THR A 142 9.78 -0.76 -3.97
CA THR A 142 10.54 0.31 -4.64
C THR A 142 9.86 1.68 -4.64
N SER A 143 8.60 1.78 -4.22
CA SER A 143 7.77 3.00 -4.30
C SER A 143 7.50 3.56 -5.71
N LYS A 144 7.84 2.80 -6.76
CA LYS A 144 7.56 3.15 -8.17
C LYS A 144 6.06 3.38 -8.36
N ALA A 145 5.70 4.48 -9.01
CA ALA A 145 4.31 4.88 -9.20
C ALA A 145 3.62 4.15 -10.37
N GLY A 146 4.34 3.88 -11.46
CA GLY A 146 3.78 3.27 -12.66
C GLY A 146 4.14 1.80 -12.84
N GLY A 147 3.30 1.08 -13.57
CA GLY A 147 3.51 -0.33 -13.91
C GLY A 147 3.48 -1.26 -12.70
N CYS A 148 2.64 -0.95 -11.70
CA CYS A 148 2.40 -1.82 -10.55
C CYS A 148 1.27 -2.78 -10.85
N LEU A 149 1.49 -4.06 -10.56
CA LEU A 149 0.47 -5.10 -10.71
C LEU A 149 -0.39 -5.11 -9.44
N ASN A 150 -1.69 -4.86 -9.57
CA ASN A 150 -2.60 -4.67 -8.42
C ASN A 150 -2.67 -5.90 -7.50
N ARG A 151 -2.67 -7.13 -8.07
CA ARG A 151 -2.73 -8.40 -7.32
C ARG A 151 -1.57 -8.57 -6.33
N TRP A 152 -0.34 -8.26 -6.77
CA TRP A 152 0.87 -8.45 -5.96
C TRP A 152 1.39 -7.17 -5.30
N ARG A 153 0.90 -5.98 -5.71
CA ARG A 153 1.41 -4.66 -5.27
C ARG A 153 2.92 -4.46 -5.50
N LEU A 154 3.45 -5.11 -6.54
CA LEU A 154 4.84 -4.99 -6.98
C LEU A 154 4.91 -4.28 -8.33
N SER A 155 6.04 -3.63 -8.61
CA SER A 155 6.30 -3.14 -9.96
C SER A 155 6.58 -4.31 -10.90
N ARG A 156 6.31 -4.15 -12.20
CA ARG A 156 6.56 -5.16 -13.22
C ARG A 156 8.01 -5.67 -13.26
N HIS A 157 9.00 -4.85 -12.92
CA HIS A 157 10.41 -5.27 -12.92
C HIS A 157 10.70 -6.18 -11.74
N VAL A 158 10.31 -5.72 -10.55
CA VAL A 158 10.45 -6.47 -9.30
C VAL A 158 9.72 -7.79 -9.45
N TRP A 159 8.45 -7.78 -9.83
CA TRP A 159 7.66 -9.00 -10.09
C TRP A 159 8.34 -9.97 -11.06
N ARG A 160 8.94 -9.48 -12.16
CA ARG A 160 9.70 -10.33 -13.10
C ARG A 160 10.93 -10.95 -12.45
N ASP A 161 11.68 -10.17 -11.67
CA ASP A 161 12.85 -10.68 -10.96
C ASP A 161 12.44 -11.79 -9.97
N GLN A 162 11.38 -11.58 -9.17
CA GLN A 162 10.88 -12.64 -8.27
C GLN A 162 10.35 -13.87 -9.03
N ALA A 163 9.72 -13.67 -10.18
CA ALA A 163 9.21 -14.77 -11.01
C ALA A 163 10.35 -15.60 -11.61
N ASP A 164 11.35 -14.93 -12.19
CA ASP A 164 12.48 -15.58 -12.85
C ASP A 164 13.37 -16.36 -11.85
N TYR A 165 13.45 -15.91 -10.59
CA TYR A 165 14.14 -16.63 -9.51
C TYR A 165 13.24 -17.61 -8.73
N ASN A 166 12.05 -17.96 -9.25
CA ASN A 166 11.11 -18.90 -8.63
C ASN A 166 10.75 -18.57 -7.16
N GLN A 167 10.75 -17.27 -6.79
CA GLN A 167 10.37 -16.83 -5.45
C GLN A 167 8.84 -16.70 -5.27
N MET A 168 8.07 -16.83 -6.36
CA MET A 168 6.61 -16.84 -6.35
C MET A 168 6.07 -18.21 -6.72
N SER A 169 5.09 -18.68 -5.94
CA SER A 169 4.41 -19.95 -6.21
C SER A 169 3.52 -19.88 -7.45
N GLY A 170 3.56 -20.92 -8.28
CA GLY A 170 2.67 -21.10 -9.42
C GLY A 170 2.89 -20.12 -10.58
N VAL A 171 3.89 -19.25 -10.53
CA VAL A 171 4.23 -18.36 -11.62
C VAL A 171 5.19 -19.07 -12.56
N MET A 172 4.70 -19.40 -13.75
CA MET A 172 5.51 -19.90 -14.85
C MET A 172 5.39 -18.96 -16.04
N ARG A 173 6.38 -19.01 -16.95
CA ARG A 173 6.25 -18.33 -18.25
C ARG A 173 5.18 -19.07 -19.05
N SER A 174 4.33 -18.32 -19.74
CA SER A 174 3.32 -18.90 -20.62
C SER A 174 4.00 -19.67 -21.75
N CYS A 175 3.68 -20.95 -21.86
CA CYS A 175 4.03 -21.79 -23.00
C CYS A 175 2.75 -22.05 -23.79
N TRP A 176 2.78 -21.76 -25.09
CA TRP A 176 1.70 -22.09 -26.02
C TRP A 176 2.35 -22.81 -27.21
N GLY A 177 1.89 -24.03 -27.47
CA GLY A 177 2.53 -24.99 -28.37
C GLY A 177 2.92 -26.27 -27.65
N VAL A 178 2.63 -27.41 -28.26
CA VAL A 178 3.06 -28.71 -27.75
C VAL A 178 4.58 -28.77 -27.89
N PRO A 179 5.36 -28.99 -26.82
CA PRO A 179 6.71 -29.48 -27.03
C PRO A 179 6.56 -30.78 -27.81
N THR A 180 6.94 -30.79 -29.10
CA THR A 180 7.11 -32.05 -29.84
C THR A 180 7.93 -32.98 -28.95
N ARG A 181 7.66 -34.30 -28.96
CA ARG A 181 8.14 -35.33 -28.00
C ARG A 181 9.66 -35.32 -27.63
N ASN A 182 10.45 -34.44 -28.23
CA ASN A 182 11.88 -34.22 -28.02
C ASN A 182 12.24 -32.92 -27.26
N ALA A 183 11.31 -31.98 -27.00
CA ALA A 183 11.62 -30.69 -26.39
C ALA A 183 11.68 -30.80 -24.85
N VAL A 184 12.78 -31.35 -24.36
CA VAL A 184 13.12 -31.33 -22.94
C VAL A 184 13.72 -29.96 -22.63
N HIS A 185 12.97 -29.17 -21.86
CA HIS A 185 13.32 -27.84 -21.36
C HIS A 185 13.60 -26.75 -22.42
N PHE A 186 12.63 -25.85 -22.60
CA PHE A 186 12.94 -24.47 -22.98
C PHE A 186 13.68 -23.78 -21.81
N THR A 187 14.94 -24.15 -21.55
CA THR A 187 15.79 -23.36 -20.67
C THR A 187 16.11 -22.07 -21.41
N PHE A 188 15.32 -21.03 -21.14
CA PHE A 188 15.62 -19.70 -21.61
C PHE A 188 16.78 -19.14 -20.78
N LYS A 189 18.00 -19.65 -21.00
CA LYS A 189 19.21 -18.99 -20.50
C LYS A 189 19.23 -17.59 -21.14
N LYS A 190 19.07 -16.57 -20.31
CA LYS A 190 19.19 -15.16 -20.69
C LYS A 190 20.64 -14.91 -21.13
N ALA A 191 20.99 -15.29 -22.36
CA ALA A 191 22.21 -14.83 -22.98
C ALA A 191 22.10 -13.30 -23.09
N ARG A 192 23.15 -12.58 -22.66
CA ARG A 192 23.28 -11.12 -22.76
C ARG A 192 23.38 -10.60 -24.22
N ARG A 193 22.74 -11.27 -25.19
CA ARG A 193 22.77 -10.86 -26.61
C ARG A 193 21.37 -10.48 -27.03
N ASN A 194 21.29 -9.30 -27.65
CA ASN A 194 20.08 -8.67 -28.12
C ASN A 194 19.17 -9.69 -28.79
N TRP A 195 17.93 -9.76 -28.31
CA TRP A 195 16.95 -10.75 -28.74
C TRP A 195 16.39 -10.47 -30.15
N PHE A 196 16.74 -9.29 -30.68
CA PHE A 196 16.56 -8.86 -32.04
C PHE A 196 17.96 -8.56 -32.60
N ASN A 197 18.42 -9.38 -33.54
CA ASN A 197 19.39 -8.89 -34.51
C ASN A 197 18.58 -8.00 -35.47
N TYR A 198 19.00 -6.75 -35.68
CA TYR A 198 18.30 -5.78 -36.55
C TYR A 198 18.29 -6.20 -38.03
N ASP A 199 18.94 -7.31 -38.35
CA ASP A 199 19.14 -7.87 -39.69
C ASP A 199 17.89 -8.57 -40.27
N GLY A 200 16.75 -8.58 -39.56
CA GLY A 200 15.54 -9.29 -40.01
C GLY A 200 15.62 -10.81 -39.87
N PHE A 201 16.57 -11.34 -39.10
CA PHE A 201 16.72 -12.76 -38.83
C PHE A 201 16.50 -13.07 -37.35
N ARG A 202 15.89 -14.23 -37.07
CA ARG A 202 15.71 -14.76 -35.71
C ARG A 202 16.51 -16.05 -35.53
N ASP A 203 17.43 -16.03 -34.58
CA ASP A 203 18.20 -17.22 -34.21
C ASP A 203 17.52 -17.94 -33.05
N ILE A 204 17.22 -19.22 -33.25
CA ILE A 204 16.70 -20.12 -32.21
C ILE A 204 17.77 -21.16 -31.93
N SER A 205 18.18 -21.28 -30.67
CA SER A 205 19.05 -22.36 -30.21
C SER A 205 18.30 -23.24 -29.22
N TYR A 206 18.39 -24.55 -29.38
CA TYR A 206 17.86 -25.52 -28.44
C TYR A 206 18.88 -26.63 -28.19
N ILE A 207 18.68 -27.37 -27.10
CA ILE A 207 19.54 -28.48 -26.67
C ILE A 207 18.72 -29.77 -26.82
N ASP A 208 19.29 -30.75 -27.49
CA ASP A 208 18.66 -32.05 -27.70
C ASP A 208 18.71 -32.93 -26.44
N ARG A 209 17.96 -34.03 -26.45
CA ARG A 209 17.98 -35.05 -25.37
C ARG A 209 19.37 -35.65 -25.14
N TYR A 210 20.26 -35.55 -26.12
CA TYR A 210 21.65 -35.99 -26.06
C TYR A 210 22.64 -34.89 -25.63
N GLY A 211 22.15 -33.70 -25.25
CA GLY A 211 22.98 -32.57 -24.84
C GLY A 211 23.65 -31.82 -26.00
N GLN A 212 23.32 -32.15 -27.26
CA GLN A 212 23.85 -31.46 -28.43
C GLN A 212 23.13 -30.12 -28.65
N THR A 213 23.89 -29.09 -29.01
CA THR A 213 23.35 -27.74 -29.25
C THR A 213 23.05 -27.54 -30.72
N HIS A 214 21.78 -27.27 -31.06
CA HIS A 214 21.34 -26.97 -32.41
C HIS A 214 21.03 -25.48 -32.54
N LYS A 215 21.43 -24.88 -33.67
CA LYS A 215 21.15 -23.48 -34.01
C LYS A 215 20.45 -23.43 -35.36
N GLN A 216 19.29 -22.78 -35.39
CA GLN A 216 18.54 -22.53 -36.62
C GLN A 216 18.32 -21.03 -36.78
N ARG A 217 18.60 -20.53 -37.98
CA ARG A 217 18.44 -19.12 -38.37
C ARG A 217 17.24 -19.00 -39.29
N PHE A 218 16.22 -18.25 -38.86
CA PHE A 218 15.01 -18.00 -39.64
C PHE A 218 15.03 -16.58 -40.20
N LYS A 219 14.67 -16.42 -41.47
CA LYS A 219 14.38 -15.10 -42.06
C LYS A 219 12.97 -14.69 -41.64
N LEU A 220 12.82 -13.52 -41.03
CA LEU A 220 11.50 -12.95 -40.74
C LEU A 220 11.03 -12.25 -42.01
N ASN A 221 9.84 -12.62 -42.49
CA ASN A 221 9.15 -11.91 -43.56
C ASN A 221 8.51 -10.63 -43.02
#